data_AF-A0A4Q2QNZ0-F1
#
_entry.id   AF-A0A4Q2QNZ0-F1
#
_cell.length_a   1.000
_cell.length_b   1.000
_cell.length_c   1.000
_cell.angle_alpha   90.00
_cell.angle_beta   90.00
_cell.angle_gamma   90.00
#
_symmetry.space_group_name_H-M   'P 1'
#
loop_
_entity.id
_entity.type
_entity.pdbx_description
1 polymer ?
#
loop_
_entity_poly.entity_id
_entity_poly.type
_entity_poly.pdbx_seq_one_letter_code
_entity_poly.pdbx_strand_id
1 'polypeptide(L)'
;VCNLADPVGQVIDGGVLDSGLRLERRRVPLGVIGVIYEARPNVTVDVASLCLKTGNAVILRGGKETCRTNAATVAVIQDALKSCGLPAGAVQAIDNPDRALVSEMLRMDKYIDMLIPRGGAGLHKLCREQSTIP
;
A
#
# COMPACT_ATOMS: atom_id res chain seq x y z
N VAL A 1 -10.64 11.74 -1.30
CA VAL A 1 -10.18 10.84 -2.38
C VAL A 1 -11.29 10.38 -3.34
N CYS A 2 -12.55 10.24 -2.89
CA CYS A 2 -13.62 9.66 -3.73
C CYS A 2 -13.92 10.43 -5.02
N ASN A 3 -13.72 11.75 -5.04
CA ASN A 3 -13.95 12.59 -6.23
C ASN A 3 -12.77 12.60 -7.22
N LEU A 4 -11.67 11.90 -6.92
CA LEU A 4 -10.53 11.81 -7.84
C LEU A 4 -10.88 10.86 -9.00
N ALA A 5 -10.38 11.17 -10.19
CA ALA A 5 -10.49 10.28 -11.34
C ALA A 5 -9.85 8.92 -11.01
N ASP A 6 -10.44 7.84 -11.52
CA ASP A 6 -9.85 6.51 -11.40
C ASP A 6 -8.63 6.40 -12.32
N PRO A 7 -7.40 6.22 -11.79
CA PRO A 7 -6.21 6.12 -12.62
C PRO A 7 -6.05 4.73 -13.25
N VAL A 8 -6.73 3.69 -12.74
CA VAL A 8 -6.55 2.31 -13.15
C VAL A 8 -7.24 2.04 -14.50
N GLY A 9 -6.57 1.32 -15.38
CA GLY A 9 -7.10 0.94 -16.70
C GLY A 9 -7.00 2.03 -17.76
N GLN A 10 -6.55 3.24 -17.43
CA GLN A 10 -6.37 4.32 -18.41
C GLN A 10 -5.31 3.95 -19.45
N VAL A 11 -5.67 4.05 -20.73
CA VAL A 11 -4.73 3.94 -21.86
C VAL A 11 -3.91 5.23 -21.90
N ILE A 12 -2.59 5.09 -21.77
CA ILE A 12 -1.67 6.23 -21.77
C ILE A 12 -0.97 6.42 -23.10
N ASP A 13 -0.92 5.37 -23.91
CA ASP A 13 -0.22 5.35 -25.18
C ASP A 13 -0.65 4.15 -26.01
N GLY A 14 -0.46 4.19 -27.32
CA GLY A 14 -0.78 3.06 -28.19
C GLY A 14 -1.08 3.45 -29.63
N GLY A 15 -1.28 2.43 -30.45
CA GLY A 15 -1.55 2.57 -31.88
C GLY A 15 -1.72 1.23 -32.59
N VAL A 16 -2.01 1.29 -33.88
CA VAL A 16 -2.03 0.12 -34.77
C VAL A 16 -0.73 0.13 -35.56
N LEU A 17 0.04 -0.96 -35.48
CA LEU A 17 1.29 -1.13 -36.23
C LEU A 17 0.98 -1.44 -37.71
N ASP A 18 1.96 -1.27 -38.59
CA ASP A 18 1.84 -1.60 -40.02
C ASP A 18 1.49 -3.08 -40.27
N SER A 19 1.81 -3.95 -39.31
CA SER A 19 1.42 -5.36 -39.30
C SER A 19 -0.06 -5.62 -38.96
N GLY A 20 -0.81 -4.58 -38.58
CA GLY A 20 -2.20 -4.67 -38.09
C GLY A 20 -2.34 -4.97 -36.60
N LEU A 21 -1.24 -5.16 -35.87
CA LEU A 21 -1.26 -5.41 -34.42
C LEU A 21 -1.62 -4.13 -33.65
N ARG A 22 -2.53 -4.26 -32.67
CA ARG A 22 -2.90 -3.17 -31.77
C ARG A 22 -2.04 -3.21 -30.51
N LEU A 23 -1.25 -2.16 -30.30
CA LEU A 23 -0.44 -1.97 -29.11
C LEU A 23 -1.10 -0.93 -28.20
N GLU A 24 -1.23 -1.24 -26.92
CA GLU A 24 -1.71 -0.29 -25.91
C GLU A 24 -0.88 -0.38 -24.65
N ARG A 25 -0.51 0.77 -24.12
CA ARG A 25 0.07 0.90 -22.79
C ARG A 25 -1.02 1.39 -21.84
N ARG A 26 -1.29 0.61 -20.80
CA ARG A 26 -2.35 0.88 -19.82
C ARG A 26 -1.79 1.04 -18.41
N ARG A 27 -2.40 1.92 -17.61
CA ARG A 27 -2.11 2.04 -16.18
C ARG A 27 -2.68 0.84 -15.43
N VAL A 28 -1.84 0.20 -14.63
CA VAL A 28 -2.21 -0.90 -13.74
C VAL A 28 -1.76 -0.59 -12.32
N PRO A 29 -2.38 -1.19 -11.28
CA PRO A 29 -1.87 -1.10 -9.92
C PRO A 29 -0.44 -1.69 -9.84
N LEU A 30 0.33 -1.24 -8.85
CA LEU A 30 1.63 -1.83 -8.55
C LEU A 30 1.47 -3.25 -8.02
N GLY A 31 0.46 -3.46 -7.16
CA GLY A 31 0.18 -4.72 -6.50
C GLY A 31 -0.03 -4.52 -5.01
N VAL A 32 1.00 -4.84 -4.21
CA VAL A 32 1.00 -4.75 -2.75
C VAL A 32 1.96 -3.66 -2.29
N ILE A 33 1.43 -2.69 -1.54
CA ILE A 33 2.20 -1.58 -0.98
C ILE A 33 2.44 -1.83 0.51
N GLY A 34 3.70 -1.82 0.93
CA GLY A 34 4.08 -1.84 2.33
C GLY A 34 4.33 -0.43 2.86
N VAL A 35 3.64 -0.01 3.93
CA VAL A 35 3.81 1.34 4.48
C VAL A 35 4.20 1.28 5.95
N ILE A 36 5.35 1.86 6.27
CA ILE A 36 5.86 1.96 7.64
C ILE A 36 5.79 3.42 8.08
N TYR A 37 5.13 3.71 9.21
CA TYR A 37 4.92 5.08 9.67
C TYR A 37 4.98 5.25 11.19
N GLU A 38 5.41 6.43 11.64
CA GLU A 38 5.59 6.75 13.05
C GLU A 38 4.52 7.72 13.57
N ALA A 39 3.94 7.41 14.75
CA ALA A 39 3.14 8.30 15.60
C ALA A 39 2.03 9.13 14.93
N ARG A 40 1.40 8.62 13.86
CA ARG A 40 0.34 9.32 13.12
C ARG A 40 -0.81 8.38 12.76
N PRO A 41 -1.86 8.25 13.59
CA PRO A 41 -2.94 7.30 13.34
C PRO A 41 -3.76 7.66 12.09
N ASN A 42 -3.82 8.95 11.72
CA ASN A 42 -4.50 9.42 10.50
C ASN A 42 -3.88 8.85 9.22
N VAL A 43 -2.57 8.56 9.22
CA VAL A 43 -1.86 8.00 8.06
C VAL A 43 -2.45 6.65 7.66
N THR A 44 -2.96 5.87 8.62
CA THR A 44 -3.67 4.59 8.36
C THR A 44 -4.78 4.78 7.34
N VAL A 45 -5.65 5.77 7.55
CA VAL A 45 -6.81 6.03 6.71
C VAL A 45 -6.38 6.66 5.39
N ASP A 46 -5.48 7.64 5.44
CA ASP A 46 -4.99 8.33 4.24
C ASP A 46 -4.40 7.33 3.24
N VAL A 47 -3.49 6.48 3.73
CA VAL A 47 -2.81 5.47 2.92
C VAL A 47 -3.77 4.40 2.44
N ALA A 48 -4.61 3.85 3.31
CA ALA A 48 -5.58 2.82 2.92
C ALA A 48 -6.52 3.34 1.82
N SER A 49 -7.01 4.57 1.96
CA SER A 49 -7.93 5.18 0.99
C SER A 49 -7.29 5.41 -0.38
N LEU A 50 -6.01 5.82 -0.42
CA LEU A 50 -5.25 5.98 -1.66
C LEU A 50 -4.90 4.64 -2.32
N CYS A 51 -4.50 3.64 -1.53
CA CYS A 51 -4.18 2.31 -2.05
C CYS A 51 -5.43 1.66 -2.66
N LEU A 52 -6.55 1.69 -1.95
CA LEU A 52 -7.83 1.20 -2.47
C LEU A 52 -8.26 1.93 -3.74
N LYS A 53 -8.13 3.27 -3.77
CA LYS A 53 -8.49 4.06 -4.97
C LYS A 53 -7.60 3.76 -6.18
N THR A 54 -6.35 3.34 -5.95
CA THR A 54 -5.40 3.01 -7.00
C THR A 54 -5.32 1.51 -7.29
N GLY A 55 -6.24 0.71 -6.72
CA GLY A 55 -6.33 -0.74 -6.93
C GLY A 55 -5.20 -1.55 -6.28
N ASN A 56 -4.50 -1.00 -5.30
CA ASN A 56 -3.41 -1.66 -4.58
C ASN A 56 -3.91 -2.25 -3.25
N ALA A 57 -3.41 -3.43 -2.90
CA ALA A 57 -3.48 -3.91 -1.52
C ALA A 57 -2.42 -3.20 -0.67
N VAL A 58 -2.66 -3.10 0.65
CA VAL A 58 -1.74 -2.42 1.56
C VAL A 58 -1.49 -3.20 2.85
N ILE A 59 -0.23 -3.24 3.27
CA ILE A 59 0.21 -3.72 4.58
C ILE A 59 0.76 -2.53 5.37
N LEU A 60 0.11 -2.21 6.48
CA LEU A 60 0.37 -1.05 7.31
C LEU A 60 1.16 -1.43 8.56
N ARG A 61 2.26 -0.73 8.81
CA ARG A 61 3.06 -0.88 10.02
C ARG A 61 3.20 0.46 10.73
N GLY A 62 2.36 0.67 11.74
CA GLY A 62 2.40 1.85 12.59
C GLY A 62 3.36 1.69 13.78
N GLY A 63 3.69 2.82 14.41
CA GLY A 63 4.45 2.82 15.67
C GLY A 63 3.68 2.21 16.84
N LYS A 64 4.43 1.73 17.85
CA LYS A 64 3.89 1.11 19.08
C LYS A 64 2.82 1.97 19.77
N GLU A 65 3.06 3.28 19.84
CA GLU A 65 2.18 4.27 20.49
C GLU A 65 0.75 4.28 19.91
N THR A 66 0.59 3.96 18.62
CA THR A 66 -0.70 4.03 17.92
C THR A 66 -1.30 2.67 17.58
N CYS A 67 -0.71 1.57 18.07
CA CYS A 67 -1.10 0.20 17.73
C CYS A 67 -2.61 -0.06 17.88
N ARG A 68 -3.20 0.22 19.05
CA ARG A 68 -4.63 -0.01 19.30
C ARG A 68 -5.53 0.82 18.38
N THR A 69 -5.17 2.08 18.17
CA THR A 69 -5.92 2.99 17.30
C THR A 69 -5.87 2.51 15.84
N ASN A 70 -4.70 2.10 15.36
CA ASN A 70 -4.53 1.62 13.99
C ASN A 70 -5.29 0.30 13.80
N ALA A 71 -5.21 -0.64 14.76
CA ALA A 71 -5.94 -1.90 14.72
C ALA A 71 -7.46 -1.67 14.65
N ALA A 72 -8.00 -0.80 15.51
CA ALA A 72 -9.42 -0.45 15.48
C ALA A 72 -9.83 0.20 14.15
N THR A 73 -8.99 1.11 13.63
CA THR A 73 -9.22 1.77 12.34
C THR A 73 -9.24 0.76 11.19
N VAL A 74 -8.29 -0.16 11.16
CA VAL A 74 -8.21 -1.20 10.12
C VAL A 74 -9.39 -2.15 10.22
N ALA A 75 -9.84 -2.54 11.41
CA ALA A 75 -11.02 -3.38 11.57
C ALA A 75 -12.27 -2.75 10.93
N VAL A 76 -12.51 -1.46 11.19
CA VAL A 76 -13.63 -0.71 10.57
C VAL A 76 -13.50 -0.67 9.04
N ILE A 77 -12.29 -0.43 8.52
CA ILE A 77 -12.04 -0.45 7.06
C ILE A 77 -12.33 -1.84 6.48
N GLN A 78 -11.87 -2.90 7.15
CA GLN A 78 -12.08 -4.28 6.70
C GLN A 78 -13.56 -4.66 6.68
N ASP A 79 -14.34 -4.23 7.67
CA ASP A 79 -15.78 -4.47 7.68
C ASP A 79 -16.50 -3.68 6.57
N ALA A 80 -16.07 -2.44 6.31
CA ALA A 80 -16.56 -1.67 5.17
C ALA A 80 -16.23 -2.37 3.84
N LEU A 81 -15.01 -2.89 3.66
CA LEU A 81 -14.62 -3.64 2.47
C LEU A 81 -15.50 -4.87 2.25
N LYS A 82 -15.76 -5.66 3.31
CA LYS A 82 -16.67 -6.82 3.25
C LYS A 82 -18.07 -6.40 2.81
N SER A 83 -18.59 -5.29 3.35
CA SER A 83 -19.92 -4.77 2.99
C SER A 83 -20.04 -4.38 1.51
N CYS A 84 -18.92 -4.03 0.88
CA CYS A 84 -18.82 -3.71 -0.55
C CYS A 84 -18.42 -4.91 -1.42
N GLY A 85 -18.32 -6.12 -0.85
CA GLY A 85 -17.91 -7.33 -1.58
C GLY A 85 -16.41 -7.39 -1.92
N LEU A 86 -15.58 -6.57 -1.26
CA LEU A 86 -14.13 -6.56 -1.45
C LEU A 86 -13.41 -7.42 -0.40
N PRO A 87 -12.24 -7.99 -0.72
CA PRO A 87 -11.47 -8.77 0.24
C PRO A 87 -11.04 -7.91 1.43
N ALA A 88 -11.35 -8.34 2.65
CA ALA A 88 -10.88 -7.69 3.87
C ALA A 88 -9.34 -7.57 3.91
N GLY A 89 -8.65 -8.58 3.38
CA GLY A 89 -7.18 -8.61 3.29
C GLY A 89 -6.57 -7.56 2.34
N ALA A 90 -7.37 -6.78 1.61
CA ALA A 90 -6.86 -5.66 0.81
C ALA A 90 -6.24 -4.55 1.68
N VAL A 91 -6.62 -4.45 2.96
CA VAL A 91 -6.01 -3.55 3.94
C VAL A 91 -5.65 -4.37 5.17
N GLN A 92 -4.36 -4.49 5.47
CA GLN A 92 -3.86 -5.22 6.62
C GLN A 92 -2.99 -4.32 7.49
N ALA A 93 -2.92 -4.61 8.79
CA ALA A 93 -1.97 -3.98 9.68
C ALA A 93 -1.22 -5.01 10.52
N ILE A 94 0.06 -4.74 10.75
CA ILE A 94 0.89 -5.49 11.69
C ILE A 94 0.74 -4.83 13.06
N ASP A 95 -0.03 -5.46 13.93
CA ASP A 95 -0.38 -5.00 15.28
C ASP A 95 0.71 -5.30 16.32
N ASN A 96 1.57 -6.30 16.08
CA ASN A 96 2.68 -6.59 16.98
C ASN A 96 3.73 -5.46 16.96
N PRO A 97 4.05 -4.80 18.09
CA PRO A 97 4.97 -3.66 18.17
C PRO A 97 6.46 -4.02 18.00
N ASP A 98 6.81 -5.29 17.79
CA ASP A 98 8.19 -5.72 17.58
C ASP A 98 8.83 -5.02 16.37
N ARG A 99 10.06 -4.56 16.55
CA ARG A 99 10.88 -3.94 15.51
C ARG A 99 11.49 -4.98 14.57
N ALA A 100 11.67 -6.22 15.02
CA ALA A 100 12.17 -7.31 14.16
C ALA A 100 11.27 -7.51 12.92
N LEU A 101 9.95 -7.38 13.11
CA LEU A 101 8.96 -7.46 12.04
C LEU A 101 9.13 -6.40 10.96
N VAL A 102 9.70 -5.23 11.30
CA VAL A 102 10.03 -4.21 10.29
C VAL A 102 11.14 -4.75 9.39
N SER A 103 12.22 -5.27 9.97
CA SER A 103 13.33 -5.84 9.20
C SER A 103 12.93 -7.08 8.40
N GLU A 104 11.96 -7.86 8.85
CA GLU A 104 11.37 -8.95 8.06
C GLU A 104 10.56 -8.40 6.88
N MET A 105 9.66 -7.45 7.13
CA MET A 105 8.83 -6.83 6.10
C MET A 105 9.68 -6.18 4.99
N LEU A 106 10.82 -5.57 5.34
CA LEU A 106 11.78 -5.00 4.38
C LEU A 106 12.38 -6.03 3.41
N ARG A 107 12.31 -7.33 3.74
CA ARG A 107 12.85 -8.43 2.95
C ARG A 107 11.77 -9.28 2.27
N MET A 108 10.53 -8.79 2.23
CA MET A 108 9.39 -9.50 1.62
C MET A 108 9.18 -9.11 0.15
N ASP A 109 10.24 -8.96 -0.64
CA ASP A 109 10.18 -8.56 -2.06
C ASP A 109 9.41 -9.53 -2.95
N LYS A 110 9.19 -10.76 -2.49
CA LYS A 110 8.28 -11.72 -3.14
C LYS A 110 6.79 -11.33 -3.04
N TYR A 111 6.42 -10.54 -2.05
CA TYR A 111 5.01 -10.26 -1.70
C TYR A 111 4.67 -8.78 -1.65
N ILE A 112 5.66 -7.90 -1.54
CA ILE A 112 5.50 -6.45 -1.46
C ILE A 112 6.23 -5.84 -2.65
N ASP A 113 5.49 -5.14 -3.51
CA ASP A 113 6.01 -4.54 -4.75
C ASP A 113 6.64 -3.17 -4.53
N MET A 114 6.22 -2.46 -3.46
CA MET A 114 6.74 -1.13 -3.14
C MET A 114 6.68 -0.85 -1.64
N LEU A 115 7.72 -0.22 -1.12
CA LEU A 115 7.78 0.23 0.27
C LEU A 115 7.73 1.77 0.40
N ILE A 116 6.87 2.28 1.29
CA ILE A 116 6.74 3.71 1.57
C ILE A 116 7.02 4.00 3.06
N PRO A 117 8.22 4.50 3.41
CA PRO A 117 8.51 4.97 4.75
C PRO A 117 7.94 6.39 4.99
N ARG A 118 7.26 6.58 6.11
CA ARG A 118 6.72 7.88 6.56
C ARG A 118 7.13 8.14 8.01
N GLY A 119 8.35 8.61 8.21
CA GLY A 119 8.92 8.85 9.53
C GLY A 119 10.14 9.75 9.50
N GLY A 120 10.94 9.70 10.55
CA GLY A 120 12.19 10.45 10.63
C GLY A 120 13.28 9.93 9.68
N ALA A 121 14.37 10.69 9.54
CA ALA A 121 15.51 10.33 8.69
C ALA A 121 16.10 8.94 9.01
N GLY A 122 16.03 8.51 10.28
CA GLY A 122 16.47 7.18 10.70
C GLY A 122 15.67 6.05 10.04
N LEU A 123 14.35 6.19 9.93
CA LEU A 123 13.50 5.21 9.24
C LEU A 123 13.79 5.17 7.75
N HIS A 124 13.95 6.33 7.12
CA HIS A 124 14.32 6.42 5.70
C HIS A 124 15.68 5.76 5.43
N LYS A 125 16.66 5.98 6.30
CA LYS A 125 17.99 5.35 6.22
C LYS A 125 17.88 3.83 6.39
N LEU A 126 17.13 3.36 7.38
CA LEU A 126 16.90 1.93 7.62
C LEU A 126 16.32 1.23 6.40
N CYS A 127 15.26 1.81 5.81
CA CYS A 127 14.62 1.23 4.62
C CYS A 127 15.59 1.20 3.44
N ARG A 128 16.36 2.28 3.22
CA ARG A 128 17.34 2.32 2.13
C ARG A 128 18.45 1.28 2.27
N GLU A 129 18.89 1.02 3.51
CA GLU A 129 20.02 0.11 3.77
C GLU A 129 19.60 -1.36 3.84
N GLN A 130 18.36 -1.66 4.23
CA GLN A 130 17.92 -3.04 4.49
C GLN A 130 16.84 -3.57 3.55
N SER A 131 16.15 -2.71 2.78
CA SER A 131 15.06 -3.13 1.90
C SER A 131 15.59 -3.88 0.67
N THR A 132 15.04 -5.05 0.39
CA THR A 132 15.16 -5.72 -0.91
C THR A 132 14.03 -5.33 -1.86
N ILE A 133 12.98 -4.69 -1.33
CA ILE A 133 11.82 -4.19 -2.07
C ILE A 133 12.22 -2.90 -2.83
N PRO A 134 11.82 -2.75 -4.11
CA PRO A 134 12.07 -1.56 -4.92
C PRO A 134 11.52 -0.24 -4.35
#